data_AF-F5ZDA8-F1
#
_entry.id   AF-F5ZDA8-F1
#
_cell.length_a   1.000
_cell.length_b   1.000
_cell.length_c   1.000
_cell.angle_alpha   90.00
_cell.angle_beta   90.00
_cell.angle_gamma   90.00
#
_symmetry.space_group_name_H-M   'P 1'
#
loop_
_entity.id
_entity.type
_entity.pdbx_description
1 polymer ?
#
loop_
_entity_poly.entity_id
_entity_poly.type
_entity_poly.pdbx_seq_one_letter_code
_entity_poly.pdbx_strand_id
1 'polypeptide(L)' 'MFTFSALIYDGYKQQLVTGDYEDKAQFDAFLNTKFGVHVCMWTAKEPTQKVIDVMLQATLVAKENASNKLNLKAKYS' A
#
# COMPACT_ATOMS: atom_id res chain seq x y z
N MET A 1 -2.46 -22.35 2.36
CA MET A 1 -2.40 -20.95 2.83
C MET A 1 -1.27 -20.27 2.08
N PHE A 2 -1.51 -19.08 1.56
CA PHE A 2 -0.56 -18.33 0.75
C PHE A 2 -0.38 -16.93 1.34
N THR A 3 0.85 -16.42 1.31
CA THR A 3 1.11 -15.02 1.66
C THR A 3 0.68 -14.13 0.50
N PHE A 4 -0.18 -13.17 0.76
CA PHE A 4 -0.54 -12.13 -0.19
C PHE A 4 0.01 -10.78 0.29
N SER A 5 0.48 -9.98 -0.65
CA SER A 5 0.78 -8.57 -0.40
C SER A 5 0.07 -7.68 -1.41
N ALA A 6 -0.41 -6.54 -0.94
CA ALA A 6 -0.98 -5.50 -1.75
C ALA A 6 -0.44 -4.13 -1.34
N LEU A 7 -0.08 -3.31 -2.32
CA LEU A 7 0.11 -1.88 -2.12
C LEU A 7 -1.20 -1.19 -2.48
N ILE A 8 -1.82 -0.54 -1.50
CA ILE A 8 -3.10 0.13 -1.68
C ILE A 8 -2.99 1.61 -1.33
N TYR A 9 -3.91 2.40 -1.88
CA TYR A 9 -4.18 3.77 -1.47
C TYR A 9 -5.61 3.85 -0.92
N ASP A 10 -5.75 4.25 0.34
CA ASP A 10 -7.03 4.31 1.06
C ASP A 10 -7.74 5.67 0.95
N GLY A 11 -7.29 6.54 0.04
CA GLY A 11 -7.77 7.91 -0.08
C GLY A 11 -7.01 8.91 0.80
N TYR A 12 -6.18 8.44 1.73
CA TYR A 12 -5.34 9.28 2.56
C TYR A 12 -3.86 8.99 2.33
N LYS A 13 -3.46 7.72 2.44
CA LYS A 13 -2.06 7.30 2.33
C LYS A 13 -1.91 6.01 1.53
N GLN A 14 -0.72 5.85 0.97
CA GLN A 14 -0.29 4.56 0.43
C GLN A 14 0.17 3.67 1.59
N GLN A 15 -0.17 2.39 1.53
CA GLN A 15 0.21 1.41 2.54
C GLN A 15 0.39 0.02 1.93
N LEU A 16 1.49 -0.62 2.30
CA LEU A 16 1.75 -2.02 2.00
C LEU A 16 1.07 -2.89 3.04
N VAL A 17 0.19 -3.77 2.57
CA VAL A 17 -0.57 -4.72 3.37
C VAL A 17 -0.08 -6.11 3.01
N THR A 18 0.33 -6.90 4.00
CA THR A 18 0.76 -8.29 3.82
C THR A 18 0.07 -9.16 4.84
N GLY A 19 -0.35 -10.36 4.43
CA GLY A 19 -0.92 -11.36 5.32
C GLY A 19 -1.11 -12.70 4.64
N ASP A 20 -1.39 -13.72 5.44
CA ASP A 20 -1.60 -15.07 4.96
C ASP A 20 -3.09 -15.38 4.84
N TYR A 21 -3.50 -15.90 3.68
CA TYR A 21 -4.90 -16.18 3.35
C TYR A 21 -5.02 -17.50 2.57
N GLU A 22 -6.19 -18.12 2.58
CA GLU A 22 -6.40 -19.37 1.84
C GLU A 22 -6.42 -19.14 0.32
N ASP A 23 -7.04 -18.04 -0.09
CA ASP A 23 -7.16 -17.62 -1.48
C ASP A 23 -7.19 -16.10 -1.62
N LYS A 24 -7.22 -15.64 -2.88
CA LYS A 24 -7.29 -14.20 -3.18
C LYS A 24 -8.62 -13.59 -2.75
N ALA A 25 -9.72 -14.34 -2.72
CA ALA A 25 -11.04 -13.82 -2.38
C ALA A 25 -11.11 -13.45 -0.89
N GLN A 26 -10.53 -14.26 -0.01
CA GLN A 26 -10.38 -13.91 1.42
C GLN A 26 -9.53 -12.66 1.61
N PHE A 27 -8.44 -12.54 0.86
CA PHE A 27 -7.59 -11.36 0.93
C PHE A 27 -8.31 -10.09 0.44
N ASP A 28 -9.01 -10.17 -0.70
CA ASP A 28 -9.80 -9.06 -1.23
C ASP A 28 -10.96 -8.68 -0.28
N ALA A 29 -11.63 -9.67 0.31
CA ALA A 29 -12.66 -9.45 1.32
C ALA A 29 -12.09 -8.72 2.55
N PHE A 30 -10.91 -9.11 3.03
CA PHE A 30 -10.22 -8.42 4.10
C PHE A 30 -9.91 -6.96 3.74
N LEU A 31 -9.39 -6.70 2.54
CA LEU A 31 -9.09 -5.33 2.10
C LEU A 31 -10.37 -4.48 2.06
N ASN A 32 -11.46 -5.02 1.51
CA ASN A 32 -12.76 -4.34 1.47
C ASN A 32 -13.34 -4.11 2.86
N THR A 33 -13.26 -5.06 3.78
CA THR A 33 -13.76 -4.89 5.15
C THR A 33 -12.94 -3.87 5.93
N LYS A 34 -11.61 -3.87 5.76
CA LYS A 34 -10.71 -3.00 6.54
C LYS A 34 -10.68 -1.56 6.03
N PHE A 35 -10.69 -1.38 4.72
CA PHE A 35 -10.51 -0.05 4.10
C PHE A 35 -11.79 0.48 3.45
N GLY A 36 -12.81 -0.36 3.25
CA GLY A 36 -13.99 0.01 2.47
C GLY A 36 -13.61 0.23 1.02
N VAL A 37 -13.53 1.50 0.62
CA VAL A 37 -13.13 1.91 -0.73
C VAL A 37 -11.64 2.19 -0.76
N HIS A 38 -10.90 1.40 -1.53
CA HIS A 38 -9.46 1.58 -1.70
C HIS A 38 -9.07 1.37 -3.17
N VAL A 39 -7.98 2.01 -3.59
CA VAL A 39 -7.37 1.77 -4.89
C VAL A 39 -6.21 0.80 -4.71
N CYS A 40 -6.31 -0.36 -5.35
CA CYS A 40 -5.23 -1.33 -5.34
C CYS A 40 -4.23 -1.02 -6.46
N MET A 41 -3.00 -0.65 -6.09
CA MET A 41 -1.95 -0.25 -7.03
C MET A 41 -1.10 -1.44 -7.48
N TRP A 42 -0.91 -2.41 -6.58
CA TRP A 42 -0.15 -3.62 -6.86
C TRP A 42 -0.62 -4.75 -5.94
N THR A 43 -0.63 -5.99 -6.45
CA THR A 43 -0.87 -7.20 -5.65
C THR A 43 0.04 -8.31 -6.12
N ALA A 44 0.52 -9.13 -5.18
CA ALA A 44 1.16 -10.40 -5.50
C ALA A 44 0.75 -11.51 -4.54
N LYS A 45 0.66 -12.71 -5.10
CA LYS A 45 0.62 -13.97 -4.37
C LYS A 45 2.05 -14.47 -4.22
N GLU A 46 2.44 -14.78 -2.99
CA GLU A 46 3.78 -15.25 -2.59
C GLU A 46 4.92 -14.35 -3.08
N PRO A 47 4.89 -13.04 -2.77
CA PRO A 47 5.98 -12.14 -3.14
C PRO A 47 7.27 -12.49 -2.40
N THR A 48 8.40 -12.37 -3.09
CA THR A 48 9.71 -12.46 -2.44
C THR A 48 9.95 -11.26 -1.53
N GLN A 49 10.75 -11.44 -0.47
CA GLN A 49 11.08 -10.36 0.46
C GLN A 49 11.64 -9.12 -0.25
N LYS A 50 12.47 -9.31 -1.27
CA LYS A 50 13.03 -8.23 -2.08
C LYS A 50 11.94 -7.37 -2.74
N VAL A 51 10.86 -7.97 -3.21
CA VAL A 51 9.75 -7.25 -3.82
C VAL A 51 8.96 -6.47 -2.77
N ILE A 52 8.74 -7.09 -1.60
CA ILE A 52 8.09 -6.42 -0.45
C ILE A 52 8.89 -5.19 -0.04
N ASP A 53 10.22 -5.32 0.08
CA ASP A 53 11.11 -4.23 0.49
C ASP A 53 11.09 -3.07 -0.52
N VAL A 54 11.12 -3.37 -1.83
CA VAL A 54 11.02 -2.36 -2.89
C VAL A 54 9.68 -1.62 -2.82
N MET A 55 8.57 -2.34 -2.59
CA MET A 55 7.24 -1.72 -2.48
C MET A 55 7.11 -0.87 -1.21
N LEU A 56 7.74 -1.30 -0.11
CA LEU A 56 7.80 -0.51 1.12
C LEU A 56 8.58 0.79 0.90
N GLN A 57 9.73 0.72 0.23
CA GLN A 57 10.51 1.91 -0.15
C GLN A 57 9.70 2.86 -1.04
N ALA A 58 8.99 2.35 -2.05
CA ALA A 58 8.14 3.16 -2.91
C ALA A 58 7.06 3.91 -2.10
N THR A 59 6.49 3.26 -1.09
CA THR A 59 5.50 3.86 -0.19
C THR A 59 6.11 5.01 0.65
N LEU A 60 7.34 4.85 1.12
CA LEU A 60 8.05 5.87 1.90
C LEU A 60 8.44 7.08 1.05
N VAL A 61 8.97 6.86 -0.15
CA VAL A 61 9.33 7.94 -1.10
C VAL A 61 8.10 8.76 -1.48
N ALA A 62 6.94 8.12 -1.70
CA ALA A 62 5.70 8.83 -1.95
C ALA A 62 5.31 9.75 -0.77
N LYS A 63 5.53 9.31 0.47
CA LYS A 63 5.28 10.10 1.68
C LYS A 63 6.24 11.29 1.80
N GLU A 64 7.53 11.11 1.53
CA GLU A 64 8.52 12.19 1.55
C GLU A 64 8.22 13.25 0.49
N ASN A 65 7.87 12.84 -0.73
CA ASN A 65 7.50 13.75 -1.81
C ASN A 65 6.21 14.53 -1.49
N ALA A 66 5.23 13.90 -0.84
CA ALA A 66 4.03 14.59 -0.36
C ALA A 66 4.35 15.63 0.73
N SER A 67 5.22 15.28 1.69
CA SER A 67 5.66 16.18 2.75
C SER A 67 6.46 17.39 2.22
N ASN A 68 7.33 17.17 1.24
CA ASN A 68 8.09 18.25 0.59
C ASN A 68 7.17 19.19 -0.20
N LYS A 69 6.17 18.66 -0.93
CA LYS A 69 5.19 19.51 -1.62
C LYS A 69 4.37 20.39 -0.66
N LEU A 70 4.02 19.88 0.53
CA LEU A 70 3.31 20.66 1.55
C LEU A 70 4.18 21.81 2.10
N ASN A 71 5.46 21.55 2.35
CA ASN A 71 6.40 22.58 2.83
C ASN A 71 6.71 23.66 1.77
N LEU A 72 6.74 23.30 0.48
CA LEU A 72 6.88 24.30 -0.58
C LEU A 72 5.65 25.22 -0.65
N LYS A 73 4.43 24.71 -0.47
CA LYS A 73 3.21 25.55 -0.49
C LYS A 73 3.17 26.56 0.67
N ALA A 74 3.69 26.19 1.84
CA ALA A 74 3.71 27.05 3.03
C ALA A 74 4.77 28.17 2.98
N LYS A 75 5.81 28.07 2.13
CA LYS A 75 6.86 29.10 2.01
C LYS A 75 6.52 30.24 1.04
N TYR A 76 5.43 30.12 0.27
CA TYR A 76 4.98 31.15 -0.68
C TYR A 76 3.57 31.66 -0.39
N SER A 77 3.10 31.54 0.86
CA SER A 77 1.82 32.12 1.33
C SER A 77 2.07 33.35 2.19
#